data_AF-A0A1C6INB3-F1
#
_entry.id   AF-A0A1C6INB3-F1
#
_cell.length_a   1.000
_cell.length_b   1.000
_cell.length_c   1.000
_cell.angle_alpha   90.00
_cell.angle_beta   90.00
_cell.angle_gamma   90.00
#
_symmetry.space_group_name_H-M   'P 1'
#
loop_
_entity.id
_entity.type
_entity.pdbx_description
1 polymer ?
#
loop_
_entity_poly.entity_id
_entity_poly.type
_entity_poly.pdbx_seq_one_letter_code
_entity_poly.pdbx_strand_id
1 'polypeptide(L)'
;MALCCFAFSTIIGWGLYGSRFLVFLCRSDKVAKPFFLVYSFVSILGATMDLGLLWSIADTFNGLMSIPNLLALLLLSGTVVRLTKEFFASEG
;
A
#
# COMPACT_ATOMS: atom_id res chain seq x y z
N MET A 1 2.93 10.46 23.31
CA MET A 1 2.37 9.09 23.36
C MET A 1 1.46 8.79 22.18
N ALA A 2 0.37 9.54 21.96
CA ALA A 2 -0.56 9.29 20.85
C ALA A 2 0.10 9.26 19.46
N LEU A 3 1.00 10.21 19.15
CA LEU A 3 1.74 10.24 17.89
C LEU A 3 2.69 9.04 17.72
N CYS A 4 3.34 8.58 18.79
CA CYS A 4 4.22 7.41 18.75
C CYS A 4 3.41 6.14 18.49
N CYS A 5 2.24 5.98 19.12
CA CYS A 5 1.34 4.86 18.87
C CYS A 5 0.79 4.87 17.44
N PHE A 6 0.47 6.05 16.91
CA PHE A 6 0.03 6.22 15.52
C PHE A 6 1.14 5.83 14.54
N ALA A 7 2.33 6.40 14.69
CA ALA A 7 3.49 6.09 13.84
C ALA A 7 3.83 4.58 13.90
N PHE A 8 3.80 3.97 15.08
CA PHE A 8 4.03 2.53 15.23
C PHE A 8 2.98 1.69 14.52
N SER A 9 1.69 2.03 14.66
CA SER A 9 0.60 1.35 13.96
C SER A 9 0.74 1.47 12.45
N THR A 10 1.10 2.67 11.95
CA THR A 10 1.37 2.91 10.54
C THR A 10 2.54 2.06 10.05
N ILE A 11 3.67 2.03 10.77
CA ILE A 11 4.86 1.23 10.42
C ILE A 11 4.50 -0.27 10.34
N ILE A 12 3.75 -0.79 11.31
CA ILE A 12 3.30 -2.20 11.25
C ILE A 12 2.39 -2.43 10.04
N GLY A 13 1.42 -1.54 9.81
CA GLY A 13 0.51 -1.63 8.67
C GLY A 13 1.26 -1.70 7.35
N TRP A 14 2.12 -0.72 7.08
CA TRP A 14 2.91 -0.65 5.85
C TRP A 14 3.89 -1.82 5.71
N GLY A 15 4.49 -2.27 6.81
CA GLY A 15 5.33 -3.47 6.82
C GLY A 15 4.55 -4.75 6.45
N LEU A 16 3.32 -4.91 6.96
CA LEU A 16 2.48 -6.06 6.61
C LEU A 16 2.02 -6.00 5.15
N TYR A 17 1.57 -4.83 4.67
CA TYR A 17 1.19 -4.62 3.27
C TYR A 17 2.36 -4.96 2.34
N GLY A 18 3.56 -4.43 2.62
CA GLY A 18 4.76 -4.72 1.84
C GLY A 18 5.12 -6.20 1.85
N SER A 19 5.09 -6.84 3.02
CA SER A 19 5.36 -8.29 3.12
C SER A 19 4.36 -9.12 2.30
N ARG A 20 3.06 -8.77 2.32
CA ARG A 20 2.03 -9.49 1.55
C ARG A 20 2.22 -9.29 0.06
N PHE A 21 2.51 -8.08 -0.38
CA PHE A 21 2.83 -7.78 -1.78
C PHE A 21 4.04 -8.60 -2.26
N LEU A 22 5.11 -8.67 -1.45
CA LEU A 22 6.32 -9.39 -1.81
C LEU A 22 6.13 -10.91 -1.82
N VAL A 23 5.35 -11.45 -0.88
CA VAL A 23 4.97 -12.87 -0.89
C VAL A 23 4.11 -13.20 -2.12
N PHE A 24 3.21 -12.29 -2.51
CA PHE A 24 2.41 -12.44 -3.74
C PHE A 24 3.30 -12.42 -4.99
N LEU A 25 4.22 -11.45 -5.08
CA LEU A 25 5.11 -11.29 -6.24
C LEU A 25 6.11 -12.44 -6.38
N CYS A 26 6.73 -12.88 -5.28
CA CYS A 26 7.73 -13.94 -5.28
C CYS A 26 7.14 -15.35 -5.09
N ARG A 27 5.82 -15.47 -4.86
CA ARG A 27 5.08 -16.73 -4.65
C ARG A 27 5.77 -17.68 -3.64
N SER A 28 6.44 -17.10 -2.64
CA SER A 28 7.22 -17.83 -1.66
C SER A 28 7.23 -17.10 -0.31
N ASP A 29 6.76 -17.77 0.74
CA ASP A 29 6.72 -17.23 2.11
C ASP A 29 8.10 -16.96 2.72
N LYS A 30 9.18 -17.50 2.12
CA LYS A 30 10.54 -17.33 2.64
C LYS A 30 11.06 -15.89 2.48
N VAL A 31 10.44 -15.09 1.62
CA VAL A 31 10.88 -13.72 1.31
C VAL A 31 10.32 -12.69 2.31
N ALA A 32 9.35 -13.08 3.15
CA ALA A 32 8.80 -12.19 4.18
C ALA A 32 9.84 -11.79 5.23
N LYS A 33 10.69 -12.73 5.69
CA LYS A 33 11.73 -12.48 6.70
C LYS A 33 12.80 -11.45 6.27
N PRO A 34 13.45 -11.58 5.09
CA PRO A 34 14.40 -10.58 4.64
C PRO A 34 13.74 -9.22 4.39
N PHE A 35 12.46 -9.19 3.99
CA PHE A 35 11.73 -7.93 3.84
C PHE A 35 11.61 -7.16 5.16
N PHE A 36 11.21 -7.81 6.26
CA PHE A 36 11.15 -7.15 7.56
C PHE A 36 12.51 -6.63 8.04
N LEU A 37 13.60 -7.34 7.72
CA LEU A 37 14.96 -6.90 8.03
C LEU A 37 15.30 -5.60 7.28
N VAL A 38 15.09 -5.57 5.96
CA VAL A 38 15.31 -4.38 5.13
C VAL A 38 14.41 -3.24 5.57
N TYR A 39 13.13 -3.53 5.85
CA TYR A 39 12.16 -2.54 6.31
C TYR A 39 12.59 -1.85 7.61
N SER A 40 13.16 -2.61 8.56
CA SER A 40 13.68 -2.05 9.81
C SER A 40 14.89 -1.14 9.58
N PHE A 41 15.82 -1.52 8.71
CA PHE A 41 16.95 -0.66 8.31
C PHE A 41 16.48 0.62 7.61
N VAL A 42 15.54 0.52 6.69
CA VAL A 42 14.96 1.67 5.98
C VAL A 42 14.24 2.61 6.94
N SER A 43 13.54 2.08 7.96
CA SER A 43 12.90 2.92 8.98
C SER A 43 13.91 3.73 9.80
N ILE A 44 15.08 3.18 10.09
CA ILE A 44 16.15 3.89 10.80
C ILE A 44 16.77 4.97 9.91
N LEU A 45 17.02 4.65 8.63
CA LEU A 45 17.53 5.62 7.66
C LEU A 45 16.52 6.74 7.39
N GLY A 46 15.23 6.42 7.29
CA GLY A 46 14.16 7.39 7.10
C GLY A 46 14.01 8.37 8.27
N ALA A 47 14.35 7.95 9.50
CA ALA A 47 14.41 8.86 10.64
C ALA A 47 15.61 9.83 10.61
N THR A 48 16.62 9.54 9.79
CA THR A 48 17.84 10.35 9.63
C THR A 48 17.80 11.26 8.39
N MET A 49 16.90 10.97 7.44
CA MET A 49 16.69 11.78 6.24
C MET A 49 15.93 13.07 6.52
N ASP A 50 16.10 14.07 5.64
CA ASP A 50 15.33 15.31 5.72
C ASP A 50 13.84 15.04 5.46
N LEU A 51 12.97 15.63 6.29
CA LEU A 51 11.52 15.45 6.18
C LEU A 51 11.01 15.83 4.78
N GLY A 52 11.49 16.92 4.19
CA GLY A 52 11.00 17.40 2.90
C GLY A 52 11.28 16.41 1.77
N LEU A 53 12.46 15.80 1.80
CA LEU A 53 12.85 14.78 0.81
C LEU A 53 12.06 13.49 1.01
N LEU A 54 11.79 13.08 2.25
CA LEU A 54 10.98 11.92 2.58
C LEU A 54 9.52 12.08 2.12
N TRP A 55 8.92 13.26 2.35
CA TRP A 55 7.57 13.60 1.88
C TRP A 55 7.50 13.58 0.34
N SER A 56 8.47 14.19 -0.33
CA SER A 56 8.52 14.21 -1.81
C SER A 56 8.60 12.80 -2.42
N ILE A 57 9.41 11.93 -1.81
CA ILE A 57 9.51 10.51 -2.22
C ILE A 57 8.18 9.80 -1.98
N ALA A 58 7.56 9.97 -0.81
CA ALA A 58 6.29 9.35 -0.47
C ALA A 58 5.16 9.75 -1.44
N ASP A 59 5.05 11.04 -1.75
CA ASP A 59 4.06 11.55 -2.70
C ASP A 59 4.31 11.05 -4.13
N THR A 60 5.57 10.93 -4.54
CA THR A 60 5.93 10.37 -5.85
C THR A 60 5.51 8.90 -5.98
N PHE A 61 5.79 8.08 -4.96
CA PHE A 61 5.39 6.67 -4.96
C PHE A 61 3.86 6.50 -4.86
N ASN A 62 3.17 7.33 -4.08
CA ASN A 62 1.73 7.32 -3.97
C ASN A 62 1.07 7.76 -5.29
N GLY A 63 1.61 8.80 -5.94
CA GLY A 63 1.24 9.20 -7.29
C GLY A 63 1.39 8.04 -8.28
N LEU A 64 2.54 7.38 -8.29
CA LEU A 64 2.81 6.23 -9.16
C LEU A 64 1.86 5.06 -8.91
N MET A 65 1.44 4.82 -7.66
CA MET A 65 0.47 3.76 -7.31
C MET A 65 -0.98 4.15 -7.60
N SER A 66 -1.32 5.43 -7.47
CA SER A 66 -2.67 5.94 -7.74
C SER A 66 -2.98 5.98 -9.24
N ILE A 67 -2.00 6.25 -10.11
CA ILE A 67 -2.17 6.25 -11.57
C ILE A 67 -2.76 4.92 -12.10
N PRO A 68 -2.17 3.73 -11.86
CA PRO A 68 -2.71 2.47 -12.33
C PRO A 68 -4.04 2.13 -11.66
N ASN A 69 -4.24 2.48 -10.39
CA ASN A 69 -5.50 2.22 -9.69
C ASN A 69 -6.64 3.08 -10.27
N LEU A 70 -6.42 4.36 -10.48
CA LEU A 70 -7.39 5.27 -11.10
C LEU A 70 -7.66 4.87 -12.55
N LEU A 71 -6.64 4.44 -13.31
CA LEU A 71 -6.83 3.94 -14.68
C LEU A 71 -7.68 2.67 -14.70
N ALA A 72 -7.40 1.72 -13.79
CA ALA A 72 -8.20 0.50 -13.64
C ALA A 72 -9.63 0.81 -13.22
N LEU A 73 -9.84 1.73 -12.28
CA LEU A 73 -11.18 2.17 -11.87
C LEU A 73 -11.94 2.88 -12.99
N LEU A 74 -11.29 3.68 -13.82
CA LEU A 74 -11.94 4.31 -14.98
C LEU A 74 -12.38 3.27 -16.01
N LEU A 75 -11.53 2.28 -16.31
CA LEU A 75 -11.87 1.17 -17.19
C LEU A 75 -12.95 0.25 -16.60
N LEU A 76 -12.90 0.00 -15.29
CA LEU A 76 -13.82 -0.87 -14.59
C LEU A 76 -15.10 -0.14 -14.16
N SER A 77 -15.15 1.19 -14.15
CA SER A 77 -16.34 1.99 -13.77
C SER A 77 -17.57 1.58 -14.57
N GLY A 78 -17.42 1.33 -15.88
CA GLY A 78 -18.50 0.80 -16.71
C GLY A 78 -18.93 -0.63 -16.33
N THR A 79 -17.99 -1.47 -15.89
CA THR A 79 -18.26 -2.85 -15.46
C THR A 79 -18.87 -2.90 -14.06
N VAL A 80 -18.41 -2.05 -13.13
CA VAL A 80 -18.94 -1.93 -11.77
C VAL A 80 -20.36 -1.39 -11.81
N VAL A 81 -20.66 -0.37 -12.62
CA VAL A 81 -22.05 0.12 -12.76
C VAL A 81 -22.98 -0.96 -13.32
N ARG A 82 -22.50 -1.79 -14.25
CA ARG A 82 -23.27 -2.93 -14.78
C ARG A 82 -23.53 -3.98 -13.70
N LEU A 83 -22.48 -4.41 -12.99
CA LEU A 83 -22.59 -5.40 -11.91
C LEU A 83 -23.45 -4.90 -10.75
N THR A 84 -23.33 -3.62 -10.36
CA THR A 84 -24.17 -3.02 -9.33
C THR A 84 -25.64 -3.02 -9.74
N LYS A 85 -25.97 -2.66 -11.00
CA LYS A 85 -27.34 -2.73 -11.50
C LYS A 85 -27.89 -4.16 -11.50
N GLU A 86 -27.06 -5.14 -11.85
CA GLU A 86 -27.44 -6.56 -11.89
C GLU A 86 -27.64 -7.14 -10.48
N PHE A 87 -26.81 -6.74 -9.52
CA PHE A 87 -26.95 -7.12 -8.11
C PHE A 87 -28.24 -6.56 -7.49
N PHE A 88 -28.53 -5.27 -7.71
CA PHE A 88 -29.76 -4.64 -7.22
C PHE A 88 -31.03 -5.10 -7.97
N ALA A 89 -30.90 -5.60 -9.21
CA ALA A 89 -32.03 -6.17 -9.95
C ALA A 89 -32.32 -7.64 -9.58
N SER A 90 -31.34 -8.36 -9.02
CA SER A 90 -31.51 -9.75 -8.56
C SER A 90 -32.05 -9.86 -7.13
N GLU A 91 -31.97 -8.79 -6.34
CA GLU A 91 -32.51 -8.72 -4.96
C GLU A 91 -33.90 -8.05 -4.87
N GLY A 92 -34.57 -7.79 -5.99
CA GLY A 92 -35.96 -7.29 -6.06
C GLY A 92 -36.90 -8.30 -6.72
#